data_AF-A0A0F9CT77-F1
#
_entry.id   AF-A0A0F9CT77-F1
#
_cell.length_a   1.000
_cell.length_b   1.000
_cell.length_c   1.000
_cell.angle_alpha   90.00
_cell.angle_beta   90.00
_cell.angle_gamma   90.00
#
_symmetry.space_group_name_H-M   'P 1'
#
loop_
_entity.id
_entity.type
_entity.pdbx_description
1 polymer ?
#
loop_
_entity_poly.entity_id
_entity_poly.type
_entity_poly.pdbx_seq_one_letter_code
_entity_poly.pdbx_strand_id
1 'polypeptide(L)'
;MDILHHIDRLEEIVGEARKLPVGGGLVMPRQRLLDLIDRMRVSVPKEVYDAREVMEKRDEVLADSTAEASRIITRAKEEVEERLKETEVVKAAEEKSRQILAQAQERILELSREAEAQAAARLDDAQEGAREQMREADVYALQTLKKLEGELNEFIATVQRGVDTLEKRAAERPTS
;
A
#
# COMPACT_ATOMS: atom_id res chain seq x y z
N MET A 1 2.37 69.22 -33.28
CA MET A 1 1.43 69.73 -32.26
C MET A 1 0.80 68.51 -31.63
N ASP A 2 0.76 68.47 -30.31
CA ASP A 2 0.18 67.36 -29.55
C ASP A 2 -1.34 67.29 -29.78
N ILE A 3 -1.92 66.10 -29.77
CA ILE A 3 -3.37 65.88 -29.81
C ILE A 3 -4.07 66.71 -28.72
N LEU A 4 -3.44 66.90 -27.57
CA LEU A 4 -3.94 67.74 -26.48
C LEU A 4 -4.14 69.20 -26.91
N HIS A 5 -3.21 69.76 -27.69
CA HIS A 5 -3.34 71.12 -28.21
C HIS A 5 -4.47 71.24 -29.24
N HIS A 6 -4.76 70.18 -29.99
CA HIS A 6 -5.91 70.16 -30.89
C HIS A 6 -7.24 70.01 -30.17
N ILE A 7 -7.27 69.35 -29.00
CA ILE A 7 -8.43 69.31 -28.10
C ILE A 7 -8.70 70.70 -27.52
N ASP A 8 -7.68 71.41 -27.04
CA ASP A 8 -7.83 72.80 -26.55
C ASP A 8 -8.37 73.72 -27.64
N ARG A 9 -7.91 73.54 -28.89
CA ARG A 9 -8.40 74.28 -30.06
C ARG A 9 -9.87 73.94 -30.39
N LEU A 10 -10.30 72.70 -30.15
CA LEU A 10 -11.68 72.29 -30.35
C LEU A 10 -12.59 72.97 -29.32
N GLU A 11 -12.15 72.99 -28.07
CA GLU A 11 -12.87 73.65 -26.99
C GLU A 11 -13.03 75.16 -27.25
N GLU A 12 -11.98 75.83 -27.74
CA GLU A 12 -12.02 77.24 -28.16
C GLU A 12 -13.04 77.46 -29.29
N ILE A 13 -13.01 76.65 -30.36
CA ILE A 13 -13.94 76.77 -31.49
C ILE A 13 -15.39 76.51 -31.09
N VAL A 14 -15.62 75.58 -30.16
CA VAL A 14 -16.94 75.30 -29.59
C VAL A 14 -17.40 76.46 -28.69
N GLY A 15 -16.49 77.07 -27.92
CA GLY A 15 -16.76 78.25 -27.09
C GLY A 15 -17.11 79.50 -27.91
N GLU A 16 -16.49 79.68 -29.08
CA GLU A 16 -16.76 80.78 -30.02
C GLU A 16 -18.01 80.56 -30.89
N ALA A 17 -18.57 79.35 -30.90
CA ALA A 17 -19.68 79.00 -31.79
C ALA A 17 -20.96 79.76 -31.44
N ARG A 18 -21.71 80.16 -32.48
CA ARG A 18 -22.95 80.92 -32.28
C ARG A 18 -24.04 80.00 -31.72
N LYS A 19 -24.53 80.32 -30.53
CA LYS A 19 -25.67 79.63 -29.92
C LYS A 19 -26.96 79.93 -30.67
N LEU A 20 -27.74 78.89 -30.95
CA LEU A 20 -29.09 79.03 -31.48
C LEU A 20 -30.07 79.37 -30.35
N PRO A 21 -31.03 80.29 -30.58
CA PRO A 21 -31.96 80.74 -29.56
C PRO A 21 -32.98 79.67 -29.12
N VAL A 22 -33.15 78.59 -29.88
CA VAL A 22 -34.06 77.48 -29.57
C VAL A 22 -33.31 76.16 -29.72
N GLY A 23 -33.45 75.26 -28.73
CA GLY A 23 -32.93 73.89 -28.81
C GLY A 23 -31.47 73.67 -28.39
N GLY A 24 -30.79 74.66 -27.81
CA GLY A 24 -29.45 74.49 -27.21
C GLY A 24 -28.31 74.18 -28.20
N GLY A 25 -28.57 74.23 -29.50
CA GLY A 25 -27.60 73.93 -30.54
C GLY A 25 -26.55 75.03 -30.75
N LEU A 26 -25.42 74.64 -31.32
CA LEU A 26 -24.34 75.53 -31.75
C LEU A 26 -24.24 75.50 -33.27
N VAL A 27 -24.03 76.67 -33.89
CA VAL A 27 -23.75 76.80 -35.32
C VAL A 27 -22.30 77.23 -35.49
N MET A 28 -21.55 76.45 -36.24
CA MET A 28 -20.16 76.75 -36.59
C MET A 28 -19.84 76.37 -38.03
N PRO A 29 -18.80 76.97 -38.63
CA PRO A 29 -18.38 76.63 -39.98
C PRO A 29 -17.93 75.17 -40.07
N ARG A 30 -18.68 74.36 -40.83
CA ARG A 30 -18.40 72.93 -41.04
C ARG A 30 -16.95 72.66 -41.48
N GLN A 31 -16.41 73.51 -42.35
CA GLN A 31 -15.04 73.36 -42.86
C GLN A 31 -14.00 73.46 -41.73
N ARG A 32 -14.15 74.44 -40.82
CA ARG A 32 -13.23 74.65 -39.69
C ARG A 32 -13.23 73.47 -38.72
N LEU A 33 -14.39 72.85 -38.50
CA LEU A 33 -14.51 71.64 -37.67
C LEU A 33 -13.86 70.42 -38.33
N LEU A 34 -14.11 70.21 -39.62
CA LEU A 34 -13.52 69.09 -40.35
C LEU A 34 -11.99 69.21 -40.45
N ASP A 35 -11.48 70.41 -40.71
CA ASP A 35 -10.04 70.66 -40.76
C ASP A 35 -9.37 70.37 -39.41
N LEU A 36 -10.05 70.65 -38.29
CA LEU A 36 -9.53 70.32 -36.96
C LEU A 36 -9.59 68.82 -36.68
N ILE A 37 -10.68 68.13 -37.06
CA ILE A 37 -10.79 66.67 -36.95
C ILE A 37 -9.69 65.98 -37.76
N ASP A 38 -9.42 66.45 -38.97
CA ASP A 38 -8.35 65.91 -39.81
C ASP A 38 -6.97 66.14 -39.17
N ARG A 39 -6.73 67.32 -38.58
CA ARG A 39 -5.49 67.58 -37.82
C ARG A 39 -5.38 66.72 -36.57
N MET A 40 -6.47 66.53 -35.82
CA MET A 40 -6.52 65.63 -34.67
C MET A 40 -6.20 64.19 -35.08
N ARG A 41 -6.74 63.74 -36.21
CA ARG A 41 -6.51 62.40 -36.75
C ARG A 41 -5.06 62.18 -37.18
N VAL A 42 -4.41 63.20 -37.73
CA VAL A 42 -2.98 63.18 -38.06
C VAL A 42 -2.10 63.36 -36.82
N SER A 43 -2.61 64.01 -35.77
CA SER A 43 -1.89 64.23 -34.52
C SER A 43 -1.94 63.06 -33.54
N VAL A 44 -2.73 62.01 -33.81
CA VAL A 44 -2.56 60.73 -33.09
C VAL A 44 -1.15 60.25 -33.41
N PRO A 45 -0.19 60.39 -32.47
CA PRO A 45 1.21 60.26 -32.81
C PRO A 45 1.53 58.81 -33.19
N LYS A 46 2.47 58.62 -34.12
CA LYS A 46 2.95 57.29 -34.51
C LYS A 46 3.40 56.48 -33.27
N GLU A 47 3.91 57.19 -32.27
CA GLU A 47 4.35 56.71 -30.98
C GLU A 47 3.27 55.93 -30.21
N VAL A 48 1.98 56.26 -30.36
CA VAL A 48 0.88 55.51 -29.70
C VAL A 48 0.63 54.17 -30.40
N TYR A 49 0.72 54.14 -31.73
CA TYR A 49 0.62 52.89 -32.49
C TYR A 49 1.83 51.99 -32.23
N ASP A 50 3.03 52.57 -32.24
CA ASP A 50 4.27 51.87 -31.91
C ASP A 50 4.22 51.32 -30.48
N ALA A 51 3.71 52.08 -29.50
CA ALA A 51 3.53 51.61 -28.12
C ALA A 51 2.54 50.44 -28.03
N ARG A 52 1.42 50.49 -28.76
CA ARG A 52 0.44 49.40 -28.81
C ARG A 52 1.06 48.13 -29.41
N GLU A 53 1.80 48.26 -30.51
CA GLU A 53 2.49 47.14 -31.14
C GLU A 53 3.53 46.51 -30.21
N VAL A 54 4.27 47.33 -29.46
CA VAL A 54 5.22 46.84 -28.44
C VAL A 54 4.51 46.12 -27.30
N MET A 55 3.34 46.60 -26.86
CA MET A 55 2.54 45.91 -25.84
C MET A 55 1.99 44.57 -26.34
N GLU A 56 1.46 44.52 -27.56
CA GLU A 56 0.97 43.27 -28.17
C GLU A 56 2.11 42.24 -28.29
N LYS A 57 3.29 42.66 -28.76
CA LYS A 57 4.50 41.81 -28.81
C LYS A 57 4.95 41.34 -27.43
N ARG A 58 4.88 42.21 -26.42
CA ARG A 58 5.24 41.84 -25.04
C ARG A 58 4.30 40.75 -24.52
N ASP A 59 3.01 40.90 -24.74
CA ASP A 59 2.00 39.94 -24.25
C ASP A 59 2.14 38.59 -24.97
N GLU A 60 2.43 38.59 -26.26
CA GLU A 60 2.78 37.38 -27.03
C GLU A 60 4.02 36.68 -26.44
N VAL A 61 5.11 37.42 -26.24
CA VAL A 61 6.35 36.88 -25.64
C VAL A 61 6.10 36.32 -24.24
N LEU A 62 5.27 36.97 -23.42
CA LEU A 62 4.91 36.48 -22.09
C LEU A 62 4.07 35.20 -22.17
N ALA A 63 3.09 35.14 -23.08
CA ALA A 63 2.28 33.94 -23.29
C ALA A 63 3.16 32.76 -23.73
N ASP A 64 4.06 32.98 -24.69
CA ASP A 64 4.99 31.97 -25.18
C ASP A 64 5.94 31.51 -24.08
N SER A 65 6.51 32.45 -23.31
CA SER A 65 7.42 32.13 -22.21
C SER A 65 6.73 31.32 -21.10
N THR A 66 5.49 31.64 -20.77
CA THR A 66 4.72 30.90 -19.75
C THR A 66 4.30 29.51 -20.23
N ALA A 67 3.94 29.37 -21.52
CA ALA A 67 3.69 28.08 -22.13
C ALA A 67 4.96 27.21 -22.14
N GLU A 68 6.10 27.78 -22.52
CA GLU A 68 7.38 27.06 -22.57
C GLU A 68 7.88 26.68 -21.18
N ALA A 69 7.77 27.58 -20.20
CA ALA A 69 8.09 27.25 -18.81
C ALA A 69 7.22 26.10 -18.28
N SER A 70 5.93 26.09 -18.62
CA SER A 70 5.03 25.00 -18.24
C SER A 70 5.43 23.68 -18.89
N ARG A 71 5.79 23.69 -20.18
CA ARG A 71 6.30 22.50 -20.88
C ARG A 71 7.60 21.97 -20.27
N ILE A 72 8.54 22.85 -19.95
CA ILE A 72 9.81 22.48 -19.31
C ILE A 72 9.54 21.81 -17.95
N ILE A 73 8.66 22.38 -17.13
CA ILE A 73 8.32 21.83 -15.81
C ILE A 73 7.65 20.46 -15.96
N THR A 74 6.69 20.31 -16.88
CA THR A 74 6.02 19.01 -17.12
C THR A 74 7.03 17.96 -17.56
N ARG A 75 7.87 18.26 -18.55
CA ARG A 75 8.89 17.34 -19.04
C ARG A 75 9.90 16.96 -17.95
N ALA A 76 10.34 17.91 -17.14
CA ALA A 76 11.24 17.64 -16.02
C ALA A 76 10.62 16.72 -14.97
N LYS A 77 9.31 16.87 -14.69
CA LYS A 77 8.58 15.97 -13.78
C LYS A 77 8.48 14.55 -14.34
N GLU A 78 8.12 14.42 -15.62
CA GLU A 78 8.04 13.12 -16.30
C GLU A 78 9.40 12.41 -16.31
N GLU A 79 10.48 13.13 -16.64
CA GLU A 79 11.84 12.57 -16.66
C GLU A 79 12.31 12.16 -15.25
N VAL A 80 11.97 12.91 -14.21
CA VAL A 80 12.28 12.52 -12.82
C VAL A 80 11.51 11.26 -12.43
N GLU A 81 10.23 11.13 -12.80
CA GLU A 81 9.44 9.94 -12.49
C GLU A 81 9.96 8.70 -13.24
N GLU A 82 10.33 8.85 -14.51
CA GLU A 82 10.95 7.80 -15.31
C GLU A 82 12.30 7.38 -14.72
N ARG A 83 13.19 8.35 -14.43
CA ARG A 83 14.48 8.08 -13.78
C ARG A 83 14.32 7.43 -12.40
N LEU A 84 13.27 7.78 -11.64
CA LEU A 84 13.01 7.16 -10.33
C LEU A 84 12.65 5.68 -10.46
N LYS A 85 11.84 5.33 -11.47
CA LYS A 85 11.53 3.93 -11.83
C LYS A 85 12.77 3.18 -12.31
N GLU A 86 13.65 3.85 -13.04
CA GLU A 86 14.90 3.28 -13.53
C GLU A 86 16.03 3.27 -12.50
N THR A 87 15.85 3.96 -11.36
CA THR A 87 16.93 4.13 -10.40
C THR A 87 17.35 2.75 -9.90
N GLU A 88 18.65 2.48 -9.99
CA GLU A 88 19.31 1.26 -9.53
C GLU A 88 18.91 0.86 -8.09
N VAL A 89 18.45 1.82 -7.28
CA VAL A 89 17.88 1.59 -5.96
C VAL A 89 16.61 0.73 -5.99
N VAL A 90 15.68 0.97 -6.92
CA VAL A 90 14.45 0.15 -7.05
C VAL A 90 14.81 -1.26 -7.49
N LYS A 91 15.65 -1.40 -8.54
CA LYS A 91 16.14 -2.71 -9.00
C LYS A 91 16.90 -3.47 -7.91
N ALA A 92 17.77 -2.79 -7.16
CA ALA A 92 18.52 -3.38 -6.05
C ALA A 92 17.60 -3.77 -4.89
N ALA A 93 16.56 -2.98 -4.61
CA ALA A 93 15.56 -3.31 -3.59
C ALA A 93 14.73 -4.53 -4.00
N GLU A 94 14.30 -4.62 -5.26
CA GLU A 94 13.59 -5.79 -5.80
C GLU A 94 14.46 -7.04 -5.77
N GLU A 95 15.73 -6.95 -6.20
CA GLU A 95 16.66 -8.06 -6.16
C GLU A 95 16.91 -8.55 -4.73
N LYS A 96 17.13 -7.61 -3.81
CA LYS A 96 17.26 -7.94 -2.37
C LYS A 96 15.99 -8.58 -1.81
N SER A 97 14.81 -8.10 -2.22
CA SER A 97 13.54 -8.69 -1.82
C SER A 97 13.41 -10.13 -2.33
N ARG A 98 13.74 -10.38 -3.61
CA ARG A 98 13.77 -11.73 -4.20
C ARG A 98 14.72 -12.65 -3.44
N GLN A 99 15.91 -12.17 -3.09
CA GLN A 99 16.89 -12.95 -2.32
C GLN A 99 16.37 -13.30 -0.92
N ILE A 100 15.77 -12.34 -0.21
CA ILE A 100 15.17 -12.58 1.11
C ILE A 100 14.05 -13.62 1.02
N LEU A 101 13.19 -13.52 0.01
CA LEU A 101 12.10 -14.48 -0.18
C LEU A 101 12.64 -15.89 -0.49
N ALA A 102 13.66 -16.00 -1.35
CA ALA A 102 14.29 -17.29 -1.66
C ALA A 102 14.93 -17.92 -0.41
N GLN A 103 15.68 -17.12 0.37
CA GLN A 103 16.28 -17.58 1.63
C GLN A 103 15.24 -17.98 2.66
N ALA A 104 14.15 -17.22 2.79
CA ALA A 104 13.06 -17.54 3.70
C ALA A 104 12.37 -18.86 3.30
N GLN A 105 12.13 -19.09 2.00
CA GLN A 105 11.56 -20.33 1.50
C GLN A 105 12.47 -21.53 1.76
N GLU A 106 13.76 -21.40 1.48
CA GLU A 106 14.76 -22.44 1.78
C GLU A 106 14.76 -22.75 3.28
N ARG A 107 14.79 -21.72 4.13
CA ARG A 107 14.80 -21.89 5.58
C ARG A 107 13.52 -22.55 6.10
N ILE A 108 12.37 -22.23 5.54
CA ILE A 108 11.09 -22.87 5.88
C ILE A 108 11.16 -24.36 5.52
N LEU A 109 11.65 -24.71 4.33
CA LEU A 109 11.77 -26.10 3.90
C LEU A 109 12.73 -26.90 4.80
N GLU A 110 13.85 -26.31 5.20
CA GLU A 110 14.77 -26.92 6.16
C GLU A 110 14.09 -27.17 7.51
N LEU A 111 13.44 -26.16 8.07
CA LEU A 111 12.74 -26.26 9.35
C LEU A 111 11.61 -27.29 9.31
N SER A 112 10.86 -27.36 8.21
CA SER A 112 9.82 -28.38 8.02
C SER A 112 10.42 -29.78 8.00
N ARG A 113 11.51 -30.00 7.25
CA ARG A 113 12.20 -31.31 7.21
C ARG A 113 12.76 -31.70 8.58
N GLU A 114 13.36 -30.75 9.29
CA GLU A 114 13.89 -30.99 10.63
C GLU A 114 12.76 -31.35 11.61
N ALA A 115 11.65 -30.61 11.57
CA ALA A 115 10.49 -30.88 12.41
C ALA A 115 9.86 -32.25 12.11
N GLU A 116 9.73 -32.62 10.83
CA GLU A 116 9.26 -33.94 10.41
C GLU A 116 10.18 -35.06 10.89
N ALA A 117 11.50 -34.89 10.75
CA ALA A 117 12.48 -35.86 11.24
C ALA A 117 12.43 -36.01 12.76
N GLN A 118 12.33 -34.91 13.50
CA GLN A 118 12.18 -34.94 14.96
C GLN A 118 10.85 -35.60 15.38
N ALA A 119 9.75 -35.33 14.67
CA ALA A 119 8.46 -35.94 14.95
C ALA A 119 8.51 -37.45 14.71
N ALA A 120 9.12 -37.89 13.60
CA ALA A 120 9.31 -39.30 13.30
C ALA A 120 10.16 -40.00 14.38
N ALA A 121 11.28 -39.40 14.80
CA ALA A 121 12.13 -39.94 15.85
C ALA A 121 11.37 -40.10 17.18
N ARG A 122 10.62 -39.06 17.60
CA ARG A 122 9.80 -39.14 18.83
C ARG A 122 8.73 -40.22 18.76
N LEU A 123 8.15 -40.44 17.59
CA LEU A 123 7.16 -41.51 17.39
C LEU A 123 7.80 -42.90 17.50
N ASP A 124 9.00 -43.08 16.96
CA ASP A 124 9.74 -44.33 17.05
C ASP A 124 10.13 -44.63 18.51
N ASP A 125 10.71 -43.64 19.21
CA ASP A 125 11.05 -43.75 20.64
C ASP A 125 9.81 -44.09 21.50
N ALA A 126 8.68 -43.43 21.23
CA ALA A 126 7.43 -43.68 21.94
C ALA A 126 6.89 -45.09 21.67
N GLN A 127 7.01 -45.58 20.44
CA GLN A 127 6.60 -46.94 20.07
C GLN A 127 7.49 -48.00 20.70
N GLU A 128 8.80 -47.76 20.76
CA GLU A 128 9.75 -48.66 21.43
C GLU A 128 9.47 -48.73 22.93
N GLY A 129 9.34 -47.57 23.59
CA GLY A 129 9.01 -47.51 25.02
C GLY A 129 7.67 -48.17 25.33
N ALA A 130 6.64 -47.99 24.49
CA ALA A 130 5.35 -48.65 24.66
C ALA A 130 5.47 -50.19 24.54
N ARG A 131 6.28 -50.68 23.59
CA ARG A 131 6.50 -52.12 23.42
C ARG A 131 7.26 -52.72 24.59
N GLU A 132 8.26 -52.02 25.11
CA GLU A 132 9.00 -52.44 26.30
C GLU A 132 8.06 -52.51 27.51
N GLN A 133 7.28 -51.46 27.75
CA GLN A 133 6.31 -51.41 28.84
C GLN A 133 5.27 -52.54 28.75
N MET A 134 4.78 -52.86 27.55
CA MET A 134 3.88 -54.01 27.35
C MET A 134 4.54 -55.34 27.72
N ARG A 135 5.80 -55.55 27.30
CA ARG A 135 6.54 -56.78 27.65
C ARG A 135 6.75 -56.91 29.15
N GLU A 136 7.12 -55.82 29.82
CA GLU A 136 7.28 -55.81 31.27
C GLU A 136 5.97 -56.12 32.00
N ALA A 137 4.86 -55.52 31.54
CA ALA A 137 3.54 -55.78 32.07
C ALA A 137 3.11 -57.24 31.89
N ASP A 138 3.38 -57.83 30.71
CA ASP A 138 3.09 -59.25 30.44
C ASP A 138 3.90 -60.17 31.36
N VAL A 139 5.19 -59.87 31.54
CA VAL A 139 6.06 -60.62 32.46
C VAL A 139 5.54 -60.54 33.90
N TYR A 140 5.18 -59.35 34.36
CA TYR A 140 4.62 -59.13 35.70
C TYR A 140 3.30 -59.87 35.90
N ALA A 141 2.39 -59.79 34.93
CA ALA A 141 1.12 -60.50 34.94
C ALA A 141 1.32 -62.01 35.05
N LEU A 142 2.25 -62.56 34.27
CA LEU A 142 2.58 -63.98 34.29
C LEU A 142 3.17 -64.43 35.63
N GLN A 143 4.03 -63.61 36.24
CA GLN A 143 4.56 -63.89 37.59
C GLN A 143 3.46 -63.89 38.65
N THR A 144 2.53 -62.94 38.56
CA THR A 144 1.39 -62.84 39.49
C THR A 144 0.46 -64.04 39.34
N LEU A 145 0.15 -64.44 38.11
CA LEU A 145 -0.66 -65.63 37.81
C LEU A 145 0.01 -66.91 38.34
N LYS A 146 1.32 -67.09 38.13
CA LYS A 146 2.06 -68.24 38.69
C LYS A 146 2.04 -68.27 40.21
N LYS A 147 2.15 -67.12 40.86
CA LYS A 147 2.06 -67.03 42.32
C LYS A 147 0.68 -67.46 42.81
N LEU A 148 -0.37 -66.93 42.18
CA LEU A 148 -1.75 -67.29 42.50
C LEU A 148 -2.03 -68.79 42.27
N GLU A 149 -1.51 -69.36 41.19
CA GLU A 149 -1.58 -70.81 40.93
C GLU A 149 -0.94 -71.63 42.06
N GLY A 150 0.24 -71.19 42.54
CA GLY A 150 0.89 -71.80 43.69
C GLY A 150 0.03 -71.76 44.97
N GLU A 151 -0.51 -70.58 45.30
CA GLU A 151 -1.38 -70.38 46.47
C GLU A 151 -2.65 -71.24 46.39
N LEU A 152 -3.26 -71.35 45.20
CA LEU A 152 -4.44 -72.20 44.99
C LEU A 152 -4.12 -73.70 45.13
N ASN A 153 -2.97 -74.15 44.64
CA ASN A 153 -2.54 -75.55 44.79
C ASN A 153 -2.31 -75.92 46.26
N GLU A 154 -1.70 -75.02 47.05
CA GLU A 154 -1.55 -75.22 48.49
C GLU A 154 -2.92 -75.27 49.21
N PHE A 155 -3.86 -74.41 48.79
CA PHE A 155 -5.22 -74.43 49.31
C PHE A 155 -5.93 -75.75 48.99
N ILE A 156 -5.88 -76.22 47.74
CA ILE A 156 -6.44 -77.51 47.31
C ILE A 156 -5.85 -78.66 48.12
N ALA A 157 -4.52 -78.70 48.28
CA ALA A 157 -3.85 -79.75 49.07
C ALA A 157 -4.30 -79.72 50.55
N THR A 158 -4.58 -78.54 51.09
CA THR A 158 -5.10 -78.38 52.46
C THR A 158 -6.54 -78.87 52.58
N VAL A 159 -7.40 -78.54 51.61
CA VAL A 159 -8.78 -79.05 51.55
C VAL A 159 -8.80 -80.57 51.40
N GLN A 160 -8.00 -81.14 50.50
CA GLN A 160 -7.89 -82.60 50.30
C GLN A 160 -7.47 -83.32 51.59
N ARG A 161 -6.41 -82.85 52.27
CA ARG A 161 -6.00 -83.39 53.57
C ARG A 161 -7.12 -83.32 54.62
N GLY A 162 -7.89 -82.23 54.61
CA GLY A 162 -9.07 -82.08 55.47
C GLY A 162 -10.16 -83.11 55.18
N VAL A 163 -10.49 -83.33 53.90
CA VAL A 163 -11.46 -84.34 53.44
C VAL A 163 -11.02 -85.75 53.83
N ASP A 164 -9.78 -86.14 53.50
CA ASP A 164 -9.23 -87.47 53.83
C ASP A 164 -9.29 -87.77 55.33
N THR A 165 -9.05 -86.75 56.16
CA THR A 165 -9.10 -86.87 57.62
C THR A 165 -10.52 -87.13 58.11
N LEU A 166 -11.51 -86.47 57.52
CA LEU A 166 -12.93 -86.66 57.86
C LEU A 166 -13.46 -88.01 57.36
N GLU A 167 -13.06 -88.45 56.17
CA GLU A 167 -13.42 -89.76 55.61
C GLU A 167 -12.88 -90.89 56.48
N LYS A 168 -11.61 -90.81 56.90
CA LYS A 168 -11.03 -91.79 57.85
C LYS A 168 -11.80 -91.83 59.17
N ARG A 169 -12.15 -90.67 59.74
CA ARG A 169 -12.99 -90.59 60.95
C ARG A 169 -14.39 -91.18 60.75
N ALA A 170 -14.97 -91.04 59.56
CA ALA A 170 -16.27 -91.63 59.25
C ALA A 170 -16.20 -93.15 59.11
N ALA A 171 -15.13 -93.69 58.51
CA ALA A 171 -14.90 -95.12 58.36
C ALA A 171 -14.61 -95.84 59.70
N GLU A 172 -14.04 -95.13 60.68
CA GLU A 172 -13.78 -95.64 62.03
C GLU A 172 -15.00 -95.60 62.97
N ARG A 173 -16.16 -95.07 62.53
CA ARG A 173 -17.39 -95.11 63.32
C ARG A 173 -18.06 -96.50 63.18
N PRO A 174 -18.29 -97.23 64.28
CA PRO A 174 -19.04 -98.48 64.22
C PRO A 174 -20.49 -98.20 63.84
N THR A 175 -21.00 -98.92 62.82
CA THR A 175 -22.43 -98.99 62.52
C THR A 175 -23.14 -99.64 63.71
N SER A 176 -23.84 -98.81 64.49
CA SER A 176 -24.86 -99.28 65.44
C SER A 176 -26.14 -99.64 64.71
#